data_AF-A0A1G8PIY2-F1
#
_entry.id   AF-A0A1G8PIY2-F1
#
_cell.length_a   1.000
_cell.length_b   1.000
_cell.length_c   1.000
_cell.angle_alpha   90.00
_cell.angle_beta   90.00
_cell.angle_gamma   90.00
#
_symmetry.space_group_name_H-M   'P 1'
#
loop_
_entity.id
_entity.type
_entity.pdbx_description
1 polymer ?
#
loop_
_entity_poly.entity_id
_entity_poly.type
_entity_poly.pdbx_seq_one_letter_code
_entity_poly.pdbx_strand_id
1 'polypeptide(L)'
;MAQRFGGKHSPGGDPAAPGNYRGAARARAGARVNLLFFLPLLLIWRAFSAGPVQMAEYLVALGLLILAAWLTREGVLAQEAYEARKVARRPALPRKLLGSVLTGAGLGVVGFVGFGAVEAMIFAVLGAVLHGLSFGLDPVSDKGMEGIDQFQTDRVARAVEEAEKHLAAMTDAVRRAGDRGVADRVAQFQTTVRDMLRTVENDPRDLTAARKFMGVYLMGARDATVKFADIYARSQSAQAKSDYLSLLTDLEQQFGAKTRKLLLDDHSDLTIEIEVLRDRLQREGVRTE
;
A
#
# COMPACT_ATOMS: atom_id res chain seq x y z
N MET A 1 -17.37 20.82 -27.39
CA MET A 1 -18.18 19.68 -27.84
C MET A 1 -18.12 18.59 -26.78
N ALA A 2 -19.25 18.13 -26.26
CA ALA A 2 -19.31 17.08 -25.24
C ALA A 2 -19.07 15.71 -25.90
N GLN A 3 -17.93 15.07 -25.61
CA GLN A 3 -17.68 13.69 -26.03
C GLN A 3 -18.25 12.72 -24.99
N ARG A 4 -19.05 11.78 -25.49
CA ARG A 4 -19.82 10.82 -24.70
C ARG A 4 -18.90 9.74 -24.12
N PHE A 5 -19.06 9.47 -22.83
CA PHE A 5 -18.37 8.40 -22.12
C PHE A 5 -18.75 7.04 -22.73
N GLY A 6 -17.76 6.32 -23.26
CA GLY A 6 -17.90 4.95 -23.77
C GLY A 6 -17.44 3.94 -22.73
N GLY A 7 -18.36 3.39 -21.93
CA GLY A 7 -18.11 2.22 -21.10
C GLY A 7 -18.74 0.96 -21.72
N LYS A 8 -18.59 -0.20 -21.07
CA LYS A 8 -19.17 -1.49 -21.48
C LYS A 8 -20.71 -1.49 -21.66
N HIS A 9 -21.40 -0.44 -21.22
CA HIS A 9 -22.84 -0.25 -21.37
C HIS A 9 -23.21 0.98 -22.21
N SER A 10 -22.23 1.60 -22.89
CA SER A 10 -22.48 2.70 -23.81
C SER A 10 -22.78 2.16 -25.22
N PRO A 11 -23.68 2.79 -25.99
CA PRO A 11 -23.95 2.37 -27.36
C PRO A 11 -22.68 2.56 -28.21
N GLY A 12 -22.03 1.45 -28.61
CA GLY A 12 -20.76 1.45 -29.35
C GLY A 12 -19.50 1.07 -28.55
N GLY A 13 -19.63 0.59 -27.32
CA GLY A 13 -18.49 0.09 -26.53
C GLY A 13 -17.99 -1.28 -27.01
N ASP A 14 -16.67 -1.44 -27.16
CA ASP A 14 -16.04 -2.71 -27.48
C ASP A 14 -16.17 -3.69 -26.29
N PRO A 15 -16.88 -4.83 -26.43
CA PRO A 15 -17.11 -5.78 -25.34
C PRO A 15 -15.81 -6.45 -24.84
N ALA A 16 -14.70 -6.30 -25.56
CA ALA A 16 -13.41 -6.90 -25.22
C ALA A 16 -12.49 -6.00 -24.35
N ALA A 17 -12.86 -4.75 -24.07
CA ALA A 17 -12.03 -3.87 -23.24
C ALA A 17 -12.00 -4.36 -21.78
N PRO A 18 -10.85 -4.83 -21.25
CA PRO A 18 -10.77 -5.24 -19.85
C PRO A 18 -10.99 -4.00 -18.97
N GLY A 19 -12.08 -4.00 -18.18
CA GLY A 19 -12.37 -2.87 -17.30
C GLY A 19 -11.22 -2.60 -16.32
N ASN A 20 -10.96 -1.31 -16.03
CA ASN A 20 -9.94 -0.79 -15.09
C ASN A 20 -10.13 -1.22 -13.62
N TYR A 21 -10.85 -2.30 -13.35
CA TYR A 21 -11.23 -2.80 -12.04
C TYR A 21 -10.70 -4.20 -11.74
N ARG A 22 -9.68 -4.69 -12.47
CA ARG A 22 -8.98 -5.92 -12.08
C ARG A 22 -8.08 -5.62 -10.88
N GLY A 23 -8.54 -5.99 -9.68
CA GLY A 23 -7.75 -5.96 -8.44
C GLY A 23 -8.03 -4.80 -7.48
N ALA A 24 -9.08 -4.00 -7.69
CA ALA A 24 -9.46 -2.96 -6.72
C ALA A 24 -10.07 -3.59 -5.46
N ALA A 25 -9.23 -3.87 -4.46
CA ALA A 25 -9.71 -4.22 -3.12
C ALA A 25 -10.33 -2.97 -2.47
N ARG A 26 -11.53 -3.12 -1.89
CA ARG A 26 -12.19 -2.05 -1.14
C ARG A 26 -11.33 -1.71 0.07
N ALA A 27 -10.86 -0.46 0.18
CA ALA A 27 -10.16 0.00 1.37
C ALA A 27 -11.03 -0.30 2.61
N ARG A 28 -10.51 -1.10 3.55
CA ARG A 28 -11.21 -1.45 4.79
C ARG A 28 -11.15 -0.30 5.81
N ALA A 29 -10.33 0.72 5.57
CA ALA A 29 -10.38 2.06 6.15
C ALA A 29 -11.68 2.79 5.72
N GLY A 30 -12.83 2.20 6.04
CA GLY A 30 -14.16 2.65 5.70
C GLY A 30 -14.80 3.53 6.77
N ALA A 31 -16.11 3.73 6.63
CA ALA A 31 -16.96 4.57 7.47
C ALA A 31 -16.77 4.39 8.99
N ARG A 32 -16.41 3.18 9.46
CA ARG A 32 -16.19 2.87 10.88
C ARG A 32 -15.07 3.70 11.51
N VAL A 33 -13.96 3.90 10.80
CA VAL A 33 -12.85 4.72 11.31
C VAL A 33 -13.23 6.20 11.28
N ASN A 34 -13.97 6.65 10.26
CA ASN A 34 -14.42 8.04 10.16
C ASN A 34 -15.38 8.41 11.30
N LEU A 35 -16.21 7.48 11.79
CA LEU A 35 -17.08 7.72 12.94
C LEU A 35 -16.30 8.10 14.21
N LEU A 36 -15.10 7.54 14.41
CA LEU A 36 -14.25 7.88 15.56
C LEU A 36 -13.79 9.35 15.56
N PHE A 37 -13.76 10.02 14.41
CA PHE A 37 -13.43 11.44 14.34
C PHE A 37 -14.62 12.34 14.66
N PHE A 38 -15.83 11.91 14.32
CA PHE A 38 -17.03 12.74 14.50
C PHE A 38 -17.61 12.63 15.91
N LEU A 39 -17.61 11.43 16.50
CA LEU A 39 -18.22 11.21 17.82
C LEU A 39 -17.62 12.10 18.93
N PRO A 40 -16.29 12.27 19.02
CA PRO A 40 -15.68 13.11 20.04
C PRO A 40 -16.03 14.59 19.90
N LEU A 41 -16.37 15.08 18.70
CA LEU A 41 -16.72 16.49 18.49
C LEU A 41 -17.97 16.91 19.28
N LEU A 42 -18.84 15.97 19.65
CA LEU A 42 -19.97 16.25 20.54
C LEU A 42 -19.51 16.73 21.93
N LEU A 43 -18.28 16.39 22.35
CA LEU A 43 -17.68 16.89 23.60
C LEU A 43 -17.39 18.39 23.55
N ILE A 44 -17.24 18.99 22.36
CA ILE A 44 -17.00 20.44 22.22
C ILE A 44 -18.16 21.21 22.85
N TRP A 45 -19.41 20.81 22.58
CA TRP A 45 -20.57 21.45 23.18
C TRP A 45 -20.53 21.40 24.72
N ARG A 46 -20.13 20.25 25.27
CA ARG A 46 -20.00 20.05 26.72
C ARG A 46 -18.82 20.81 27.32
N ALA A 47 -17.72 20.94 26.59
CA ALA A 47 -16.53 21.68 27.01
C ALA A 47 -16.82 23.19 27.13
N PHE A 48 -17.43 23.77 26.10
CA PHE A 48 -17.71 25.22 26.05
C PHE A 48 -18.90 25.66 26.92
N SER A 49 -19.67 24.73 27.46
CA SER A 49 -20.73 25.00 28.45
C SER A 49 -20.28 24.76 29.91
N ALA A 50 -19.05 24.28 30.13
CA ALA A 50 -18.51 23.97 31.45
C ALA A 50 -17.62 25.11 32.00
N GLY A 51 -17.26 25.01 33.29
CA GLY A 51 -16.30 25.93 33.89
C GLY A 51 -14.88 25.77 33.32
N PRO A 52 -13.97 26.75 33.48
CA PRO A 52 -12.67 26.76 32.80
C PRO A 52 -11.80 25.51 33.01
N VAL A 53 -11.81 24.97 34.23
CA VAL A 53 -11.04 23.75 34.58
C VAL A 53 -11.62 22.53 33.85
N GLN A 54 -12.93 22.33 33.96
CA GLN A 54 -13.64 21.22 33.30
C GLN A 54 -13.56 21.32 31.78
N MET A 55 -13.60 22.54 31.24
CA MET A 55 -13.38 22.80 29.82
C MET A 55 -12.01 22.27 29.38
N ALA A 56 -10.94 22.59 30.12
CA ALA A 56 -9.60 22.10 29.81
C ALA A 56 -9.54 20.56 29.83
N GLU A 57 -10.17 19.91 30.81
CA GLU A 57 -10.20 18.45 30.91
C GLU A 57 -10.97 17.80 29.74
N TYR A 58 -12.11 18.36 29.34
CA TYR A 58 -12.86 17.90 28.16
C TYR A 58 -12.08 18.12 26.85
N LEU A 59 -11.30 19.19 26.74
CA LEU A 59 -10.42 19.43 25.58
C LEU A 59 -9.26 18.43 25.54
N VAL A 60 -8.69 18.06 26.70
CA VAL A 60 -7.70 16.98 26.79
C VAL A 60 -8.32 15.65 26.35
N ALA A 61 -9.52 15.31 26.85
CA ALA A 61 -10.24 14.11 26.43
C ALA A 61 -10.50 14.10 24.92
N LEU A 62 -10.95 15.21 24.35
CA LEU A 62 -11.14 15.38 22.91
C LEU A 62 -9.83 15.13 22.14
N GLY A 63 -8.72 15.73 22.58
CA GLY A 63 -7.40 15.54 21.97
C GLY A 63 -6.95 14.08 21.98
N LEU A 64 -7.13 13.38 23.10
CA LEU A 64 -6.84 11.95 23.23
C LEU A 64 -7.66 11.10 22.25
N LEU A 65 -8.96 11.37 22.14
CA LEU A 65 -9.85 10.61 21.24
C LEU A 65 -9.57 10.87 19.76
N ILE A 66 -9.23 12.11 19.38
CA ILE A 66 -8.82 12.43 18.01
C ILE A 66 -7.48 11.77 17.67
N LEU A 67 -6.52 11.78 18.60
CA LEU A 67 -5.25 11.08 18.43
C LEU A 67 -5.46 9.56 18.30
N ALA A 68 -6.35 8.98 19.10
CA ALA A 68 -6.73 7.57 19.02
C ALA A 68 -7.34 7.22 17.65
N ALA A 69 -8.22 8.06 17.14
CA ALA A 69 -8.84 7.91 15.82
C ALA A 69 -7.79 7.96 14.70
N TRP A 70 -6.85 8.89 14.78
CA TRP A 70 -5.75 9.02 13.83
C TRP A 70 -4.84 7.79 13.82
N LEU A 71 -4.39 7.31 14.99
CA LEU A 71 -3.59 6.10 15.11
C LEU A 71 -4.32 4.85 14.61
N THR A 72 -5.63 4.75 14.89
CA THR A 72 -6.45 3.63 14.42
C THR A 72 -6.57 3.62 12.91
N ARG A 73 -6.74 4.79 12.27
CA ARG A 73 -6.75 4.93 10.81
C ARG A 73 -5.44 4.48 10.19
N GLU A 74 -4.33 5.02 10.70
CA GLU A 74 -2.96 4.67 10.29
C GLU A 74 -2.69 3.16 10.48
N GLY A 75 -3.15 2.56 11.58
CA GLY A 75 -3.00 1.14 11.86
C GLY A 75 -3.82 0.24 10.92
N VAL A 76 -5.05 0.63 10.58
CA VAL A 76 -5.88 -0.10 9.59
C VAL A 76 -5.22 -0.05 8.21
N LEU A 77 -4.74 1.11 7.77
CA LEU A 77 -4.04 1.25 6.49
C LEU A 77 -2.74 0.44 6.46
N ALA A 78 -1.98 0.44 7.55
CA ALA A 78 -0.76 -0.37 7.67
C ALA A 78 -1.06 -1.87 7.60
N GLN A 79 -2.14 -2.33 8.25
CA GLN A 79 -2.56 -3.73 8.17
C GLN A 79 -3.04 -4.10 6.75
N GLU A 80 -3.75 -3.24 6.05
CA GLU A 80 -4.13 -3.49 4.65
C GLU A 80 -2.90 -3.65 3.75
N ALA A 81 -1.90 -2.78 3.91
CA ALA A 81 -0.64 -2.87 3.18
C ALA A 81 0.13 -4.16 3.53
N TYR A 82 0.11 -4.57 4.79
CA TYR A 82 0.71 -5.83 5.26
C TYR A 82 -0.01 -7.06 4.68
N GLU A 83 -1.34 -7.08 4.68
CA GLU A 83 -2.14 -8.20 4.18
C GLU A 83 -2.04 -8.35 2.66
N ALA A 84 -1.97 -7.23 1.93
CA ALA A 84 -1.87 -7.21 0.47
C ALA A 84 -0.57 -7.82 -0.07
N ARG A 85 0.50 -7.87 0.75
CA ARG A 85 1.80 -8.41 0.37
C ARG A 85 1.92 -9.85 0.84
N LYS A 86 2.58 -10.72 0.05
CA LYS A 86 2.92 -12.08 0.50
C LYS A 86 4.07 -12.09 1.50
N VAL A 87 4.98 -11.13 1.36
CA VAL A 87 6.13 -10.92 2.24
C VAL A 87 6.04 -9.51 2.83
N ALA A 88 5.96 -9.40 4.15
CA ALA A 88 5.84 -8.11 4.81
C ALA A 88 6.33 -8.17 6.26
N ARG A 89 7.01 -7.11 6.68
CA ARG A 89 7.43 -6.92 8.08
C ARG A 89 6.25 -6.44 8.93
N ARG A 90 6.18 -6.89 10.18
CA ARG A 90 5.23 -6.36 11.15
C ARG A 90 5.41 -4.84 11.33
N PRO A 91 4.33 -4.07 11.55
CA PRO A 91 4.43 -2.65 11.87
C PRO A 91 5.33 -2.41 13.10
N ALA A 92 6.19 -1.38 13.06
CA ALA A 92 7.13 -1.10 14.15
C ALA A 92 6.44 -0.65 15.45
N LEU A 93 5.23 -0.10 15.35
CA LEU A 93 4.41 0.32 16.48
C LEU A 93 3.01 -0.29 16.33
N PRO A 94 2.44 -0.90 17.39
CA PRO A 94 1.08 -1.44 17.36
C PRO A 94 0.07 -0.29 17.50
N ARG A 95 -0.19 0.40 16.38
CA ARG A 95 -0.97 1.65 16.35
C ARG A 95 -2.43 1.44 16.76
N LYS A 96 -3.05 0.30 16.47
CA LYS A 96 -4.42 0.00 16.90
C LYS A 96 -4.50 -0.30 18.40
N LEU A 97 -3.48 -0.93 18.95
CA LEU A 97 -3.38 -1.14 20.40
C LEU A 97 -3.23 0.21 21.13
N LEU A 98 -2.33 1.08 20.64
CA LEU A 98 -2.18 2.43 21.18
C LEU A 98 -3.47 3.24 21.03
N GLY A 99 -4.15 3.13 19.89
CA GLY A 99 -5.48 3.72 19.68
C GLY A 99 -6.49 3.23 20.74
N SER A 100 -6.51 1.93 21.05
CA SER A 100 -7.39 1.37 22.08
C SER A 100 -7.10 1.95 23.46
N VAL A 101 -5.82 2.03 23.85
CA VAL A 101 -5.41 2.62 25.13
C VAL A 101 -5.79 4.10 25.22
N LEU A 102 -5.57 4.87 24.15
CA LEU A 102 -5.92 6.29 24.11
C LEU A 102 -7.44 6.51 24.10
N THR A 103 -8.22 5.65 23.45
CA THR A 103 -9.69 5.69 23.53
C THR A 103 -10.15 5.46 24.97
N GLY A 104 -9.58 4.47 25.66
CA GLY A 104 -9.83 4.25 27.08
C GLY A 104 -9.46 5.47 27.93
N ALA A 105 -8.25 6.01 27.75
CA ALA A 105 -7.81 7.19 28.48
C ALA A 105 -8.73 8.40 28.26
N GLY A 106 -9.10 8.69 27.02
CA GLY A 106 -10.01 9.79 26.68
C GLY A 106 -11.39 9.64 27.30
N LEU A 107 -11.99 8.45 27.24
CA LEU A 107 -13.27 8.17 27.89
C LEU A 107 -13.18 8.16 29.42
N GLY A 108 -12.04 7.73 29.98
CA GLY A 108 -11.76 7.80 31.40
C GLY A 108 -11.72 9.23 31.92
N VAL A 109 -11.09 10.15 31.17
CA VAL A 109 -11.13 11.58 31.49
C VAL A 109 -12.57 12.10 31.46
N VAL A 110 -13.36 11.77 30.43
CA VAL A 110 -14.78 12.17 30.38
C VAL A 110 -15.57 11.63 31.59
N GLY A 111 -15.33 10.38 31.98
CA GLY A 111 -15.96 9.76 33.15
C GLY A 111 -15.60 10.46 34.46
N PHE A 112 -14.32 10.80 34.62
CA PHE A 112 -13.81 11.48 35.79
C PHE A 112 -14.44 12.87 35.97
N VAL A 113 -14.47 13.66 34.89
CA VAL A 113 -15.00 15.03 34.91
C VAL A 113 -16.51 15.05 35.08
N GLY A 114 -17.21 14.07 34.49
CA GLY A 114 -18.68 14.08 34.42
C GLY A 114 -19.38 13.35 35.57
N PHE A 115 -18.75 12.34 36.17
CA PHE A 115 -19.45 11.36 37.01
C PHE A 115 -18.67 10.90 38.24
N GLY A 116 -17.34 10.77 38.14
CA GLY A 116 -16.48 10.38 39.26
C GLY A 116 -15.39 9.37 38.90
N ALA A 117 -14.60 8.99 39.90
CA ALA A 117 -13.43 8.12 39.72
C ALA A 117 -13.79 6.66 39.36
N VAL A 118 -14.94 6.17 39.83
CA VAL A 118 -15.40 4.80 39.54
C VAL A 118 -15.85 4.72 38.08
N GLU A 119 -16.62 5.69 37.62
CA GLU A 119 -17.10 5.81 36.25
C GLU A 119 -15.94 6.06 35.27
N ALA A 120 -14.94 6.83 35.68
CA ALA A 120 -13.69 6.98 34.92
C ALA A 120 -13.05 5.62 34.62
N MET A 121 -12.92 4.77 35.64
CA MET A 121 -12.36 3.42 35.49
C MET A 121 -13.21 2.55 34.57
N ILE A 122 -14.53 2.56 34.75
CA ILE A 122 -15.47 1.79 33.92
C ILE A 122 -15.37 2.23 32.46
N PHE A 123 -15.44 3.53 32.18
CA PHE A 123 -15.37 4.06 30.82
C PHE A 123 -14.00 3.85 30.19
N ALA A 124 -12.91 3.90 30.96
CA ALA A 124 -11.58 3.62 30.46
C ALA A 124 -11.43 2.17 30.01
N VAL A 125 -11.85 1.21 30.86
CA VAL A 125 -11.76 -0.22 30.55
C VAL A 125 -12.68 -0.57 29.39
N LEU A 126 -13.95 -0.15 29.43
CA LEU A 126 -14.91 -0.43 28.36
C LEU A 126 -14.46 0.21 27.04
N GLY A 127 -13.97 1.45 27.08
CA GLY A 127 -13.44 2.15 25.92
C GLY A 127 -12.29 1.39 25.25
N ALA A 128 -11.30 0.97 26.03
CA ALA A 128 -10.15 0.24 25.51
C ALA A 128 -10.54 -1.13 24.96
N VAL A 129 -11.37 -1.90 25.68
CA VAL A 129 -11.78 -3.25 25.26
C VAL A 129 -12.66 -3.19 24.02
N LEU A 130 -13.70 -2.35 23.99
CA LEU A 130 -14.60 -2.25 22.85
C LEU A 130 -13.89 -1.73 21.60
N HIS A 131 -12.96 -0.79 21.76
CA HIS A 131 -12.13 -0.31 20.65
C HIS A 131 -11.23 -1.42 20.12
N GLY A 132 -10.53 -2.14 21.00
CA GLY A 132 -9.68 -3.26 20.62
C GLY A 132 -10.44 -4.36 19.88
N LEU A 133 -11.64 -4.73 20.37
CA LEU A 133 -12.50 -5.72 19.71
C LEU A 133 -13.04 -5.22 18.36
N SER A 134 -13.33 -3.92 18.23
CA SER A 134 -13.90 -3.34 17.01
C SER A 134 -12.88 -3.24 15.86
N PHE A 135 -11.61 -2.98 16.17
CA PHE A 135 -10.56 -2.75 15.16
C PHE A 135 -9.51 -3.86 15.04
N GLY A 136 -9.51 -4.81 16.00
CA GLY A 136 -8.56 -5.90 16.09
C GLY A 136 -7.17 -5.45 16.56
N LEU A 137 -6.31 -6.43 16.79
CA LEU A 137 -4.90 -6.21 17.13
C LEU A 137 -4.06 -6.02 15.85
N ASP A 138 -2.96 -5.28 15.96
CA ASP A 138 -1.98 -5.14 14.88
C ASP A 138 -1.27 -6.48 14.59
N PRO A 139 -0.85 -6.76 13.33
CA PRO A 139 -0.05 -7.94 13.02
C PRO A 139 1.24 -7.99 13.83
N VAL A 140 1.49 -9.13 14.51
CA VAL A 140 2.63 -9.30 15.45
C VAL A 140 3.81 -10.10 14.88
N SER A 141 3.61 -10.77 13.74
CA SER A 141 4.61 -11.63 13.11
C SER A 141 4.96 -11.12 11.73
N ASP A 142 6.17 -11.44 11.28
CA ASP A 142 6.56 -11.19 9.88
C ASP A 142 5.93 -12.26 8.97
N LYS A 143 5.55 -11.87 7.75
CA LYS A 143 4.88 -12.75 6.77
C LYS A 143 5.87 -13.22 5.72
N GLY A 144 5.86 -14.51 5.38
CA GLY A 144 6.62 -15.06 4.24
C GLY A 144 8.14 -14.99 4.39
N MET A 145 8.64 -15.00 5.63
CA MET A 145 10.08 -14.92 5.95
C MET A 145 10.65 -16.24 6.51
N GLU A 146 9.95 -17.37 6.34
CA GLU A 146 10.42 -18.69 6.77
C GLU A 146 11.38 -19.28 5.72
N GLY A 147 12.62 -19.59 6.12
CA GLY A 147 13.57 -20.37 5.33
C GLY A 147 14.46 -19.60 4.33
N ILE A 148 14.32 -18.28 4.20
CA ILE A 148 15.17 -17.43 3.35
C ILE A 148 15.93 -16.45 4.24
N ASP A 149 17.24 -16.26 3.99
CA ASP A 149 18.11 -15.35 4.73
C ASP A 149 17.44 -13.97 4.92
N GLN A 150 17.17 -13.60 6.18
CA GLN A 150 16.43 -12.40 6.58
C GLN A 150 17.02 -11.13 5.95
N PHE A 151 18.33 -11.11 5.71
CA PHE A 151 19.02 -10.03 5.02
C PHE A 151 18.63 -9.88 3.54
N GLN A 152 18.37 -10.99 2.84
CA GLN A 152 17.96 -10.94 1.43
C GLN A 152 16.55 -10.39 1.30
N THR A 153 15.63 -10.86 2.13
CA THR A 153 14.24 -10.36 2.16
C THR A 153 14.18 -8.87 2.51
N ASP A 154 14.99 -8.42 3.48
CA ASP A 154 15.09 -7.00 3.85
C ASP A 154 15.63 -6.12 2.71
N ARG A 155 16.48 -6.67 1.84
CA ARG A 155 16.99 -5.94 0.66
C ARG A 155 15.93 -5.84 -0.44
N VAL A 156 15.15 -6.89 -0.65
CA VAL A 156 14.04 -6.89 -1.60
C VAL A 156 12.99 -5.87 -1.18
N ALA A 157 12.54 -5.92 0.07
CA ALA A 157 11.52 -5.01 0.59
C ALA A 157 11.92 -3.53 0.40
N ARG A 158 13.17 -3.18 0.73
CA ARG A 158 13.71 -1.83 0.52
C ARG A 158 13.78 -1.43 -0.96
N ALA A 159 14.20 -2.36 -1.83
CA ALA A 159 14.28 -2.09 -3.26
C ALA A 159 12.88 -1.89 -3.89
N VAL A 160 11.87 -2.64 -3.43
CA VAL A 160 10.48 -2.47 -3.86
C VAL A 160 9.91 -1.14 -3.38
N GLU A 161 10.15 -0.77 -2.12
CA GLU A 161 9.69 0.51 -1.58
C GLU A 161 10.26 1.70 -2.37
N GLU A 162 11.56 1.66 -2.70
CA GLU A 162 12.20 2.71 -3.49
C GLU A 162 11.66 2.76 -4.93
N ALA A 163 11.43 1.60 -5.55
CA ALA A 163 10.80 1.52 -6.86
C ALA A 163 9.40 2.15 -6.86
N GLU A 164 8.54 1.84 -5.89
CA GLU A 164 7.20 2.42 -5.77
C GLU A 164 7.24 3.94 -5.53
N LYS A 165 8.24 4.45 -4.78
CA LYS A 165 8.46 5.91 -4.65
C LYS A 165 8.76 6.57 -5.99
N HIS A 166 9.58 5.93 -6.84
CA HIS A 166 9.82 6.43 -8.19
C HIS A 166 8.56 6.42 -9.05
N LEU A 167 7.74 5.37 -8.99
CA LEU A 167 6.46 5.29 -9.72
C LEU A 167 5.45 6.35 -9.24
N ALA A 168 5.37 6.60 -7.94
CA ALA A 168 4.54 7.66 -7.38
C ALA A 168 4.98 9.04 -7.91
N ALA A 169 6.29 9.33 -7.89
CA ALA A 169 6.83 10.57 -8.42
C ALA A 169 6.56 10.75 -9.93
N MET A 170 6.56 9.67 -10.72
CA MET A 170 6.17 9.71 -12.14
C MET A 170 4.69 10.09 -12.30
N THR A 171 3.81 9.52 -11.49
CA THR A 171 2.38 9.85 -11.48
C THR A 171 2.15 11.33 -11.21
N ASP A 172 2.85 11.86 -10.21
CA ASP A 172 2.69 13.26 -9.82
C ASP A 172 3.27 14.22 -10.88
N ALA A 173 4.39 13.84 -11.51
CA ALA A 173 4.96 14.62 -12.60
C ALA A 173 4.03 14.65 -13.83
N VAL A 174 3.50 13.51 -14.28
CA VAL A 174 2.63 13.48 -15.47
C VAL A 174 1.29 14.19 -15.25
N ARG A 175 0.78 14.20 -14.01
CA ARG A 175 -0.42 14.99 -13.65
C ARG A 175 -0.21 16.48 -13.87
N ARG A 176 0.99 17.02 -13.60
CA ARG A 176 1.33 18.43 -13.88
C ARG A 176 1.39 18.74 -15.37
N ALA A 177 1.70 17.75 -16.21
CA ALA A 177 1.74 17.92 -17.67
C ALA A 177 0.34 18.07 -18.29
N GLY A 178 -0.72 17.59 -17.62
CA GLY A 178 -2.11 17.77 -18.03
C GLY A 178 -2.58 16.97 -19.24
N ASP A 179 -1.72 16.12 -19.84
CA ASP A 179 -2.08 15.26 -20.97
C ASP A 179 -2.56 13.89 -20.49
N ARG A 180 -3.83 13.58 -20.75
CA ARG A 180 -4.45 12.31 -20.33
C ARG A 180 -3.84 11.09 -21.02
N GLY A 181 -3.49 11.19 -22.31
CA GLY A 181 -2.92 10.06 -23.05
C GLY A 181 -1.54 9.68 -22.53
N VAL A 182 -0.74 10.67 -22.15
CA VAL A 182 0.55 10.40 -21.50
C VAL A 182 0.36 9.82 -20.09
N ALA A 183 -0.61 10.32 -19.32
CA ALA A 183 -0.92 9.76 -18.01
C ALA A 183 -1.35 8.28 -18.10
N ASP A 184 -2.17 7.92 -19.09
CA ASP A 184 -2.59 6.54 -19.34
C ASP A 184 -1.37 5.66 -19.72
N ARG A 185 -0.44 6.18 -20.55
CA ARG A 185 0.79 5.45 -20.89
C ARG A 185 1.71 5.23 -19.69
N VAL A 186 1.85 6.22 -18.81
CA VAL A 186 2.62 6.07 -17.57
C VAL A 186 1.97 5.02 -16.66
N ALA A 187 0.64 4.99 -16.54
CA ALA A 187 -0.06 3.98 -15.77
C ALA A 187 0.14 2.55 -16.32
N GLN A 188 0.19 2.40 -17.65
CA GLN A 188 0.50 1.14 -18.30
C GLN A 188 1.93 0.68 -17.98
N PHE A 189 2.92 1.57 -18.12
CA PHE A 189 4.30 1.28 -17.74
C PHE A 189 4.43 0.86 -16.26
N GLN A 190 3.76 1.58 -15.36
CA GLN A 190 3.72 1.21 -13.94
C GLN A 190 3.17 -0.19 -13.70
N THR A 191 2.20 -0.64 -14.49
CA THR A 191 1.65 -2.00 -14.38
C THR A 191 2.73 -3.03 -14.72
N THR A 192 3.45 -2.84 -15.82
CA THR A 192 4.58 -3.69 -16.23
C THR A 192 5.68 -3.74 -15.16
N VAL A 193 6.00 -2.58 -14.55
CA VAL A 193 6.98 -2.52 -13.46
C VAL A 193 6.48 -3.27 -12.24
N ARG A 194 5.22 -3.07 -11.82
CA ARG A 194 4.65 -3.78 -10.66
C ARG A 194 4.65 -5.30 -10.83
N ASP A 195 4.46 -5.79 -12.05
CA ASP A 195 4.56 -7.22 -12.33
C ASP A 195 6.00 -7.74 -12.13
N MET A 196 7.00 -6.95 -12.52
CA MET A 196 8.41 -7.25 -12.20
C MET A 196 8.66 -7.24 -10.68
N LEU A 197 8.19 -6.21 -9.98
CA LEU A 197 8.37 -6.08 -8.52
C LEU A 197 7.78 -7.30 -7.81
N ARG A 198 6.56 -7.71 -8.17
CA ARG A 198 5.92 -8.91 -7.62
C ARG A 198 6.69 -10.19 -7.92
N THR A 199 7.30 -10.30 -9.10
CA THR A 199 8.12 -11.47 -9.47
C THR A 199 9.32 -11.58 -8.54
N VAL A 200 10.05 -10.47 -8.35
CA VAL A 200 11.21 -10.41 -7.42
C VAL A 200 10.78 -10.55 -5.94
N GLU A 201 9.57 -10.11 -5.57
CA GLU A 201 9.02 -10.36 -4.23
C GLU A 201 8.69 -11.84 -4.00
N ASN A 202 8.29 -12.59 -5.04
CA ASN A 202 8.04 -14.03 -4.94
C ASN A 202 9.35 -14.81 -4.84
N ASP A 203 10.42 -14.37 -5.51
CA ASP A 203 11.75 -14.96 -5.39
C ASP A 203 12.83 -13.90 -5.06
N PRO A 204 13.25 -13.78 -3.78
CA PRO A 204 14.30 -12.85 -3.36
C PRO A 204 15.65 -13.01 -4.06
N ARG A 205 15.96 -14.19 -4.61
CA ARG A 205 17.23 -14.49 -5.30
C ARG A 205 17.36 -13.67 -6.58
N ASP A 206 16.24 -13.36 -7.23
CA ASP A 206 16.17 -12.57 -8.45
C ASP A 206 16.55 -11.11 -8.29
N LEU A 207 16.58 -10.60 -7.06
CA LEU A 207 16.92 -9.21 -6.79
C LEU A 207 18.25 -8.81 -7.43
N THR A 208 19.24 -9.72 -7.43
CA THR A 208 20.54 -9.42 -8.03
C THR A 208 20.44 -9.20 -9.54
N ALA A 209 19.60 -9.99 -10.21
CA ALA A 209 19.38 -9.91 -11.64
C ALA A 209 18.47 -8.72 -12.02
N ALA A 210 17.58 -8.28 -11.12
CA ALA A 210 16.62 -7.20 -11.34
C ALA A 210 17.07 -5.82 -10.82
N ARG A 211 18.10 -5.75 -9.96
CA ARG A 211 18.54 -4.53 -9.26
C ARG A 211 18.70 -3.30 -10.16
N LYS A 212 19.33 -3.48 -11.34
CA LYS A 212 19.56 -2.37 -12.29
C LYS A 212 18.26 -1.78 -12.81
N PHE A 213 17.24 -2.61 -13.01
CA PHE A 213 15.92 -2.19 -13.46
C PHE A 213 15.18 -1.44 -12.36
N MET A 214 15.12 -2.02 -11.16
CA MET A 214 14.41 -1.44 -10.02
C MET A 214 15.05 -0.14 -9.49
N GLY A 215 16.37 0.04 -9.66
CA GLY A 215 17.08 1.24 -9.26
C GLY A 215 17.30 2.21 -10.42
N VAL A 216 18.36 1.98 -11.18
CA VAL A 216 18.88 2.93 -12.18
C VAL A 216 17.85 3.24 -13.27
N TYR A 217 17.18 2.23 -13.81
CA TYR A 217 16.22 2.47 -14.91
C TYR A 217 14.93 3.14 -14.43
N LEU A 218 14.40 2.79 -13.25
CA LEU A 218 13.24 3.49 -12.69
C LEU A 218 13.56 4.92 -12.30
N MET A 219 14.74 5.17 -11.71
CA MET A 219 15.20 6.52 -11.42
C MET A 219 15.33 7.34 -12.71
N GLY A 220 15.94 6.79 -13.76
CA GLY A 220 16.04 7.44 -15.06
C GLY A 220 14.67 7.70 -15.71
N ALA A 221 13.74 6.76 -15.62
CA ALA A 221 12.37 6.93 -16.11
C ALA A 221 11.64 8.05 -15.36
N ARG A 222 11.79 8.11 -14.03
CA ARG A 222 11.28 9.19 -13.18
C ARG A 222 11.85 10.54 -13.60
N ASP A 223 13.15 10.65 -13.78
CA ASP A 223 13.80 11.90 -14.16
C ASP A 223 13.38 12.36 -15.56
N ALA A 224 13.26 11.42 -16.51
CA ALA A 224 12.73 11.71 -17.84
C ALA A 224 11.28 12.19 -17.79
N THR A 225 10.44 11.59 -16.94
CA THR A 225 9.04 12.01 -16.73
C THR A 225 8.95 13.43 -16.20
N VAL A 226 9.79 13.78 -15.22
CA VAL A 226 9.84 15.14 -14.65
C VAL A 226 10.25 16.15 -15.73
N LYS A 227 11.32 15.87 -16.48
CA LYS A 227 11.79 16.74 -17.57
C LYS A 227 10.73 16.90 -18.66
N PHE A 228 10.08 15.80 -19.07
CA PHE A 228 8.99 15.83 -20.03
C PHE A 228 7.85 16.73 -19.52
N ALA A 229 7.41 16.54 -18.28
CA ALA A 229 6.31 17.32 -17.71
C ALA A 229 6.63 18.82 -17.67
N ASP A 230 7.87 19.19 -17.32
CA ASP A 230 8.29 20.59 -17.26
C ASP A 230 8.37 21.24 -18.65
N ILE A 231 8.82 20.52 -19.68
CA ILE A 231 8.84 21.00 -21.07
C ILE A 231 7.40 21.13 -21.59
N TYR A 232 6.59 20.10 -21.40
CA TYR A 232 5.25 20.03 -21.95
C TYR A 232 4.31 21.07 -21.33
N ALA A 233 4.45 21.34 -20.03
CA ALA A 233 3.69 22.39 -19.34
C ALA A 233 3.98 23.80 -19.88
N ARG A 234 5.17 24.05 -20.43
CA ARG A 234 5.58 25.37 -20.95
C ARG A 234 5.26 25.56 -22.42
N SER A 235 5.50 24.54 -23.25
CA SER A 235 5.48 24.67 -24.70
C SER A 235 4.51 23.75 -25.42
N GLN A 236 3.88 22.79 -24.71
CA GLN A 236 3.04 21.74 -25.30
C GLN A 236 3.71 21.04 -26.50
N SER A 237 5.04 20.90 -26.46
CA SER A 237 5.83 20.37 -27.58
C SER A 237 5.41 18.96 -27.97
N ALA A 238 4.95 18.80 -29.22
CA ALA A 238 4.58 17.51 -29.80
C ALA A 238 5.80 16.57 -29.91
N GLN A 239 6.98 17.12 -30.21
CA GLN A 239 8.22 16.34 -30.30
C GLN A 239 8.59 15.73 -28.94
N ALA A 240 8.58 16.54 -27.88
CA ALA A 240 8.89 16.07 -26.53
C ALA A 240 7.92 14.97 -26.06
N LYS A 241 6.64 15.08 -26.45
CA LYS A 241 5.64 14.03 -26.21
C LYS A 241 5.96 12.75 -26.97
N SER A 242 6.28 12.84 -28.26
CA SER A 242 6.63 11.68 -29.08
C SER A 242 7.86 10.94 -28.53
N ASP A 243 8.93 11.67 -28.23
CA ASP A 243 10.18 11.09 -27.72
C ASP A 243 9.98 10.41 -26.37
N TYR A 244 9.21 11.04 -25.48
CA TYR A 244 8.89 10.46 -24.18
C TYR A 244 8.02 9.20 -24.29
N LEU A 245 7.02 9.19 -25.17
CA LEU A 245 6.19 8.00 -25.42
C LEU A 245 6.99 6.84 -26.05
N SER A 246 7.98 7.15 -26.90
CA SER A 246 8.92 6.16 -27.42
C SER A 246 9.74 5.55 -26.29
N LEU A 247 10.33 6.40 -25.43
CA LEU A 247 11.08 5.95 -24.26
C LEU A 247 10.26 5.02 -23.35
N LEU A 248 9.00 5.38 -23.05
CA LEU A 248 8.12 4.52 -22.25
C LEU A 248 7.88 3.16 -22.91
N THR A 249 7.73 3.15 -24.24
CA THR A 249 7.54 1.91 -25.00
C THR A 249 8.77 1.00 -24.92
N ASP A 250 9.96 1.57 -25.08
CA ASP A 250 11.21 0.82 -24.98
C ASP A 250 11.43 0.27 -23.56
N LEU A 251 11.13 1.08 -22.54
CA LEU A 251 11.20 0.66 -21.15
C LEU A 251 10.21 -0.46 -20.84
N GLU A 252 8.95 -0.35 -21.25
CA GLU A 252 7.95 -1.41 -21.08
C GLU A 252 8.41 -2.73 -21.70
N GLN A 253 8.96 -2.71 -22.91
CA GLN A 253 9.46 -3.91 -23.57
C GLN A 253 10.62 -4.53 -22.81
N GLN A 254 11.59 -3.72 -22.38
CA GLN A 254 12.76 -4.19 -21.63
C GLN A 254 12.39 -4.76 -20.26
N PHE A 255 11.52 -4.08 -19.50
CA PHE A 255 11.02 -4.56 -18.22
C PHE A 255 10.23 -5.86 -18.39
N GLY A 256 9.30 -5.91 -19.35
CA GLY A 256 8.53 -7.13 -19.64
C GLY A 256 9.40 -8.30 -20.07
N ALA A 257 10.42 -8.05 -20.91
CA ALA A 257 11.37 -9.09 -21.32
C ALA A 257 12.20 -9.60 -20.14
N LYS A 258 12.63 -8.69 -19.25
CA LYS A 258 13.39 -9.08 -18.05
C LYS A 258 12.52 -9.90 -17.09
N THR A 259 11.27 -9.51 -16.83
CA THR A 259 10.33 -10.27 -16.00
C THR A 259 10.11 -11.68 -16.54
N ARG A 260 9.89 -11.82 -17.86
CA ARG A 260 9.75 -13.15 -18.49
C ARG A 260 10.99 -14.01 -18.32
N LYS A 261 12.19 -13.42 -18.41
CA LYS A 261 13.43 -14.15 -18.20
C LYS A 261 13.56 -14.69 -16.78
N LEU A 262 13.24 -13.87 -15.77
CA LEU A 262 13.26 -14.31 -14.37
C LEU A 262 12.35 -15.53 -14.14
N LEU A 263 11.12 -15.47 -14.65
CA LEU A 263 10.17 -16.59 -14.56
C LEU A 263 10.65 -17.86 -15.28
N LEU A 264 11.37 -17.74 -16.40
CA LEU A 264 11.92 -18.89 -17.12
C LEU A 264 13.07 -19.55 -16.36
N ASP A 265 13.94 -18.75 -15.75
CA ASP A 265 15.06 -19.24 -14.95
C ASP A 265 14.51 -20.08 -13.76
N ASP A 266 13.44 -19.62 -13.08
CA ASP A 266 12.75 -20.38 -12.01
C ASP A 266 12.20 -21.75 -12.47
N HIS A 267 11.59 -21.81 -13.65
CA HIS A 267 11.07 -23.06 -14.19
C HIS A 267 12.18 -24.06 -14.53
N SER A 268 13.35 -23.57 -14.95
CA SER A 268 14.49 -24.42 -15.25
C SER A 268 15.08 -25.05 -13.98
N ASP A 269 15.19 -24.26 -12.90
CA ASP A 269 15.64 -24.75 -11.59
C ASP A 269 14.74 -25.87 -11.06
N LEU A 270 13.42 -25.68 -11.11
CA LEU A 270 12.45 -26.71 -10.68
C LEU A 270 12.57 -28.00 -11.50
N THR A 271 12.78 -27.88 -12.81
CA THR A 271 12.93 -29.04 -13.70
C THR A 271 14.16 -29.86 -13.33
N ILE A 272 15.28 -29.17 -13.07
CA ILE A 272 16.53 -29.80 -12.62
C ILE A 272 16.32 -30.48 -11.26
N GLU A 273 15.65 -29.82 -10.31
CA GLU A 273 15.37 -30.41 -8.99
C GLU A 273 14.49 -31.68 -9.10
N ILE A 274 13.47 -31.67 -9.96
CA ILE A 274 12.62 -32.84 -10.22
C ILE A 274 13.44 -33.98 -10.83
N GLU A 275 14.32 -33.69 -11.78
CA GLU A 275 15.21 -34.70 -12.38
C GLU A 275 16.18 -35.28 -11.35
N VAL A 276 16.81 -34.45 -10.52
CA VAL A 276 17.70 -34.90 -9.44
C VAL A 276 16.94 -35.76 -8.42
N LEU A 277 15.71 -35.40 -8.05
CA LEU A 277 14.88 -36.20 -7.17
C LEU A 277 14.50 -37.54 -7.79
N ARG A 278 14.16 -37.57 -9.09
CA ARG A 278 13.89 -38.83 -9.83
C ARG A 278 15.12 -39.73 -9.84
N ASP A 279 16.30 -39.18 -10.12
CA ASP A 279 17.56 -39.92 -10.09
C ASP A 279 17.87 -40.49 -8.70
N ARG A 280 17.62 -39.73 -7.64
CA ARG A 280 17.76 -40.20 -6.25
C ARG A 280 16.77 -41.31 -5.93
N LEU A 281 15.49 -41.14 -6.25
CA LEU A 281 14.45 -42.15 -6.04
C LEU A 281 14.74 -43.45 -6.79
N GLN A 282 15.27 -43.36 -8.02
CA GLN A 282 15.69 -44.54 -8.79
C GLN A 282 16.89 -45.25 -8.14
N ARG A 283 17.85 -44.51 -7.58
CA ARG A 283 19.01 -45.08 -6.87
C ARG A 283 18.63 -45.69 -5.52
N GLU A 284 17.64 -45.13 -4.84
CA GLU A 284 17.13 -45.62 -3.56
C GLU A 284 16.07 -46.72 -3.70
N GLY A 285 15.71 -47.10 -4.94
CA GLY A 285 14.87 -48.27 -5.22
C GLY A 285 13.39 -48.14 -4.83
N VAL A 286 12.92 -46.92 -4.55
CA VAL A 286 11.52 -46.67 -4.19
C VAL A 286 10.68 -46.67 -5.47
N ARG A 287 10.07 -47.82 -5.80
CA ARG A 287 8.99 -47.88 -6.80
C ARG A 287 7.72 -47.34 -6.16
N THR A 288 7.27 -46.18 -6.60
CA THR A 288 5.90 -45.72 -6.38
C THR A 288 4.98 -46.63 -7.18
N GLU A 289 4.19 -47.46 -6.49
CA GLU A 289 2.97 -48.04 -7.03
C GLU A 289 1.91 -46.96 -7.26
#